data_AF-E9E3K1-F1
#
_entry.id   AF-E9E3K1-F1
#
_cell.length_a   1.000
_cell.length_b   1.000
_cell.length_c   1.000
_cell.angle_alpha   90.00
_cell.angle_beta   90.00
_cell.angle_gamma   90.00
#
_symmetry.space_group_name_H-M   'P 1'
#
loop_
_entity.id
_entity.type
_entity.pdbx_description
1 polymer ?
#
loop_
_entity_poly.entity_id
_entity_poly.type
_entity_poly.pdbx_seq_one_letter_code
_entity_poly.pdbx_strand_id
1 'polypeptide(L)'
;MISGRGRENADELLEHSDIAKALDSILVIPGLRAGFWLKMMHNVIYTRCNEETWDYIAGSASVDSKTVQALEKKCPRYSKNDEQQIERLIDDGLIFEDVEVSGRPDLKRRLAQLQVVIPSLDTFFDDWKILKDCSLSLSNLIFIVKKNIKALKGYKRLNYVNSLLKKEL
;
A
#
# COMPACT_ATOMS: atom_id res chain seq x y z
N MET A 1 0.70 -20.45 -14.15
CA MET A 1 -0.22 -19.90 -15.16
C MET A 1 -0.80 -18.60 -14.62
N ILE A 2 -0.53 -17.49 -15.29
CA ILE A 2 -1.03 -16.15 -14.92
C ILE A 2 -2.46 -16.07 -15.47
N SER A 3 -3.45 -15.69 -14.65
CA SER A 3 -4.85 -15.56 -15.08
C SER A 3 -5.00 -14.45 -16.14
N GLY A 4 -6.06 -14.49 -16.96
CA GLY A 4 -6.28 -13.55 -18.07
C GLY A 4 -6.16 -12.06 -17.67
N ARG A 5 -6.70 -11.68 -16.50
CA ARG A 5 -6.55 -10.32 -15.94
C ARG A 5 -5.12 -9.95 -15.56
N GLY A 6 -4.30 -10.95 -15.22
CA GLY A 6 -2.89 -10.73 -14.92
C GLY A 6 -2.04 -10.47 -16.16
N ARG A 7 -2.54 -10.78 -17.36
CA ARG A 7 -1.93 -10.33 -18.62
C ARG A 7 -2.34 -8.91 -18.96
N GLU A 8 -3.63 -8.58 -18.90
CA GLU A 8 -4.11 -7.21 -19.16
C GLU A 8 -3.41 -6.17 -18.26
N ASN A 9 -3.30 -6.45 -16.95
CA ASN A 9 -2.60 -5.54 -16.03
C ASN A 9 -1.08 -5.46 -16.28
N ALA A 10 -0.48 -6.52 -16.83
CA ALA A 10 0.93 -6.54 -17.18
C ALA A 10 1.18 -5.76 -18.48
N ASP A 11 0.25 -5.85 -19.43
CA ASP A 11 0.29 -5.08 -20.68
C ASP A 11 0.15 -3.57 -20.37
N GLU A 12 -0.79 -3.19 -19.48
CA GLU A 12 -0.97 -1.81 -19.01
C GLU A 12 0.27 -1.27 -18.26
N LEU A 13 0.94 -2.10 -17.45
CA LEU A 13 2.22 -1.74 -16.80
C LEU A 13 3.35 -1.50 -17.80
N LEU A 14 3.38 -2.27 -18.89
CA LEU A 14 4.42 -2.20 -19.91
C LEU A 14 4.22 -1.02 -20.88
N GLU A 15 3.00 -0.48 -20.98
CA GLU A 15 2.72 0.77 -21.71
C GLU A 15 3.34 2.00 -21.02
N HIS A 16 3.57 1.94 -19.70
CA HIS A 16 4.25 3.00 -18.94
C HIS A 16 5.78 2.75 -18.89
N SER A 17 6.50 3.28 -19.89
CA SER A 17 7.93 2.98 -20.11
C SER A 17 8.85 3.30 -18.92
N ASP A 18 8.47 4.26 -18.07
CA ASP A 18 9.26 4.68 -16.92
C ASP A 18 9.08 3.73 -15.74
N ILE A 19 7.85 3.21 -15.57
CA ILE A 19 7.52 2.19 -14.58
C ILE A 19 8.22 0.88 -14.96
N ALA A 20 8.17 0.49 -16.24
CA ALA A 20 8.85 -0.71 -16.74
C ALA A 20 10.37 -0.67 -16.51
N LYS A 21 11.03 0.47 -16.80
CA LYS A 21 12.48 0.65 -16.56
C LYS A 21 12.84 0.60 -15.08
N ALA A 22 12.05 1.24 -14.22
CA ALA A 22 12.25 1.17 -12.77
C ALA A 22 12.06 -0.28 -12.27
N LEU A 23 11.06 -0.99 -12.79
CA LEU A 23 10.81 -2.39 -12.48
C LEU A 23 11.99 -3.29 -12.89
N ASP A 24 12.56 -3.08 -14.07
CA ASP A 24 13.67 -3.88 -14.59
C ASP A 24 14.90 -3.82 -13.66
N SER A 25 15.15 -2.65 -13.05
CA SER A 25 16.23 -2.48 -12.08
C SER A 25 16.01 -3.25 -10.77
N ILE A 26 14.75 -3.36 -10.32
CA ILE A 26 14.35 -4.05 -9.09
C ILE A 26 14.25 -5.56 -9.31
N LEU A 27 13.83 -5.96 -10.52
CA LEU A 27 13.70 -7.36 -10.90
C LEU A 27 15.05 -8.05 -10.98
N VAL A 28 16.21 -7.38 -11.00
CA VAL A 28 17.55 -8.01 -11.07
C VAL A 28 17.75 -9.13 -10.04
N ILE A 29 17.10 -9.07 -8.88
CA ILE A 29 17.20 -10.07 -7.81
C ILE A 29 16.21 -11.24 -8.04
N PRO A 30 16.68 -12.46 -8.35
CA PRO A 30 15.81 -13.58 -8.75
C PRO A 30 14.78 -13.99 -7.69
N GLY A 31 15.07 -13.78 -6.40
CA GLY A 31 14.17 -14.10 -5.29
C GLY A 31 12.93 -13.20 -5.21
N LEU A 32 12.98 -11.99 -5.76
CA LEU A 32 11.84 -11.05 -5.77
C LEU A 32 10.89 -11.29 -6.96
N ARG A 33 11.36 -11.97 -8.01
CA ARG A 33 10.64 -12.20 -9.28
C ARG A 33 9.45 -13.17 -9.18
N ALA A 34 9.48 -14.15 -8.27
CA ALA A 34 8.69 -15.36 -8.48
C ALA A 34 7.23 -15.33 -7.97
N GLY A 35 6.77 -14.32 -7.23
CA GLY A 35 5.34 -14.33 -6.85
C GLY A 35 4.80 -13.26 -5.93
N PHE A 36 5.65 -12.44 -5.30
CA PHE A 36 5.19 -11.37 -4.41
C PHE A 36 4.91 -10.08 -5.21
N TRP A 37 5.89 -9.61 -5.97
CA TRP A 37 5.83 -8.35 -6.73
C TRP A 37 4.76 -8.32 -7.83
N LEU A 38 4.69 -9.33 -8.70
CA LEU A 38 3.69 -9.39 -9.77
C LEU A 38 2.24 -9.47 -9.26
N LYS A 39 2.02 -10.14 -8.11
CA LYS A 39 0.70 -10.17 -7.45
C LYS A 39 0.37 -8.86 -6.72
N MET A 40 1.31 -7.94 -6.58
CA MET A 40 1.15 -6.68 -5.85
C MET A 40 0.87 -5.50 -6.77
N MET A 41 1.39 -5.52 -8.01
CA MET A 41 1.29 -4.40 -8.94
C MET A 41 -0.15 -4.00 -9.29
N HIS A 42 -1.07 -4.96 -9.46
CA HIS A 42 -2.49 -4.62 -9.68
C HIS A 42 -3.12 -3.83 -8.52
N ASN A 43 -2.64 -4.02 -7.29
CA ASN A 43 -3.11 -3.26 -6.13
C ASN A 43 -2.48 -1.86 -6.10
N VAL A 44 -1.20 -1.73 -6.48
CA VAL A 44 -0.55 -0.42 -6.64
C VAL A 44 -1.27 0.43 -7.69
N ILE A 45 -1.54 -0.14 -8.87
CA ILE A 45 -2.26 0.54 -9.96
C ILE A 45 -3.68 0.93 -9.54
N TYR A 46 -4.40 0.03 -8.88
CA TYR A 46 -5.78 0.28 -8.47
C TYR A 46 -5.90 1.30 -7.33
N THR A 47 -4.87 1.42 -6.49
CA THR A 47 -4.98 2.24 -5.28
C THR A 47 -4.77 3.73 -5.53
N ARG A 48 -4.09 4.17 -6.61
CA ARG A 48 -3.77 5.60 -6.93
C ARG A 48 -3.34 6.46 -5.72
N CYS A 49 -2.96 5.82 -4.61
CA CYS A 49 -3.18 6.39 -3.28
C CYS A 49 -2.11 7.43 -2.93
N ASN A 50 -1.00 7.39 -3.66
CA ASN A 50 0.14 8.26 -3.43
C ASN A 50 0.17 9.42 -4.43
N GLU A 51 -0.52 9.32 -5.58
CA GLU A 51 -0.50 10.34 -6.63
C GLU A 51 -1.09 11.66 -6.11
N GLU A 52 -2.26 11.63 -5.47
CA GLU A 52 -2.91 12.85 -4.96
C GLU A 52 -2.07 13.59 -3.90
N THR A 53 -1.33 12.85 -3.07
CA THR A 53 -0.47 13.46 -2.04
C THR A 53 0.76 14.11 -2.67
N TRP A 54 1.39 13.42 -3.64
CA TRP A 54 2.54 13.95 -4.34
C TRP A 54 2.17 15.10 -5.28
N ASP A 55 1.00 15.05 -5.92
CA ASP A 55 0.44 16.15 -6.70
C ASP A 55 0.16 17.37 -5.82
N TYR A 56 -0.38 17.16 -4.61
CA TYR A 56 -0.58 18.25 -3.66
C TYR A 56 0.75 18.87 -3.21
N ILE A 57 1.75 18.04 -2.87
CA ILE A 57 3.07 18.49 -2.42
C ILE A 57 3.79 19.23 -3.54
N ALA A 58 3.94 18.62 -4.72
CA ALA A 58 4.74 19.12 -5.81
C ALA A 58 4.02 20.22 -6.59
N GLY A 59 2.70 20.09 -6.78
CA GLY A 59 1.94 20.95 -7.68
C GLY A 59 2.42 20.73 -9.11
N SER A 60 3.15 21.70 -9.65
CA SER A 60 3.78 21.60 -10.96
C SER A 60 5.27 21.25 -10.92
N ALA A 61 5.85 21.09 -9.73
CA ALA A 61 7.28 20.78 -9.57
C ALA A 61 7.59 19.34 -9.96
N SER A 62 8.78 19.10 -10.51
CA SER A 62 9.28 17.75 -10.73
C SER A 62 9.64 17.10 -9.39
N VAL A 63 9.25 15.84 -9.22
CA VAL A 63 9.59 15.04 -8.04
C VAL A 63 10.54 13.93 -8.47
N ASP A 64 11.80 14.05 -8.05
CA ASP A 64 12.79 13.02 -8.28
C ASP A 64 12.90 12.03 -7.12
N SER A 65 13.59 10.92 -7.35
CA SER A 65 13.78 9.86 -6.35
C SER A 65 14.46 10.37 -5.07
N LYS A 66 15.39 11.33 -5.21
CA LYS A 66 16.08 11.97 -4.08
C LYS A 66 15.11 12.76 -3.20
N THR A 67 14.21 13.52 -3.81
CA THR A 67 13.14 14.25 -3.10
C THR A 67 12.20 13.29 -2.40
N VAL A 68 11.79 12.19 -3.05
CA VAL A 68 10.95 11.16 -2.42
C VAL A 68 11.63 10.57 -1.19
N GLN A 69 12.89 10.12 -1.30
CA GLN A 69 13.63 9.52 -0.18
C GLN A 69 13.85 10.49 0.99
N ALA A 70 14.05 11.77 0.68
CA ALA A 70 14.24 12.79 1.70
C ALA A 70 12.95 13.13 2.46
N LEU A 71 11.79 12.90 1.87
CA LEU A 71 10.49 13.28 2.40
C LEU A 71 9.68 12.10 2.94
N GLU A 72 9.85 10.90 2.38
CA GLU A 72 9.08 9.73 2.78
C GLU A 72 9.16 9.48 4.29
N LYS A 73 8.07 8.96 4.86
CA LYS A 73 7.94 8.63 6.29
C LYS A 73 8.00 9.83 7.25
N LYS A 74 8.17 11.05 6.74
CA LYS A 74 8.10 12.27 7.55
C LYS A 74 6.67 12.77 7.71
N CYS A 75 6.43 13.46 8.82
CA CYS A 75 5.13 14.06 9.11
C CYS A 75 5.29 15.51 9.60
N PRO A 76 5.61 16.44 8.68
CA PRO A 76 5.97 17.83 9.02
C PRO A 76 4.92 18.55 9.86
N ARG A 77 3.62 18.31 9.67
CA ARG A 77 2.58 18.96 10.47
C ARG A 77 2.63 18.59 11.95
N TYR A 78 2.99 17.35 12.28
CA TYR A 78 2.94 16.83 13.65
C TYR A 78 4.34 16.70 14.28
N SER A 79 5.40 16.71 13.48
CA SER A 79 6.80 16.65 13.92
C SER A 79 7.54 17.93 13.51
N LYS A 80 7.82 18.80 14.50
CA LYS A 80 8.65 20.00 14.30
C LYS A 80 10.05 19.67 13.81
N ASN A 81 10.59 18.51 14.19
CA ASN A 81 11.89 18.06 13.70
C ASN A 81 11.82 17.78 12.20
N ASP A 82 10.78 17.08 11.75
CA ASP A 82 10.60 16.75 10.34
C ASP A 82 10.37 18.02 9.51
N GLU A 83 9.52 18.92 10.02
CA GLU A 83 9.27 20.24 9.43
C GLU A 83 10.58 21.01 9.22
N GLN A 84 11.37 21.20 10.28
CA GLN A 84 12.64 21.94 10.20
C GLN A 84 13.67 21.28 9.28
N GLN A 85 13.74 19.94 9.28
CA GLN A 85 14.62 19.22 8.36
C GLN A 85 14.20 19.44 6.92
N ILE A 86 12.90 19.35 6.61
CA ILE A 86 12.36 19.56 5.27
C ILE A 86 12.59 21.00 4.83
N GLU A 87 12.32 21.99 5.69
CA GLU A 87 12.54 23.39 5.36
C GLU A 87 13.99 23.69 5.00
N ARG A 88 14.95 23.15 5.75
CA ARG A 88 16.38 23.29 5.46
C ARG A 88 16.75 22.68 4.12
N LEU A 89 16.26 21.47 3.82
CA LEU A 89 16.51 20.81 2.54
C LEU A 89 15.96 21.63 1.35
N ILE A 90 14.81 22.29 1.51
CA ILE A 90 14.24 23.19 0.50
C ILE A 90 15.06 24.49 0.37
N ASP A 91 15.48 25.08 1.50
CA ASP A 91 16.29 26.31 1.50
C ASP A 91 17.66 26.10 0.85
N ASP A 92 18.30 24.98 1.19
CA ASP A 92 19.59 24.58 0.63
C ASP A 92 19.46 24.13 -0.84
N GLY A 93 18.24 23.98 -1.37
CA GLY A 93 17.98 23.53 -2.74
C GLY A 93 18.41 22.09 -2.98
N LEU A 94 18.39 21.25 -1.94
CA LEU A 94 18.77 19.83 -2.03
C LEU A 94 17.62 18.93 -2.48
N ILE A 95 16.39 19.42 -2.40
CA ILE A 95 15.17 18.79 -2.91
C ILE A 95 14.35 19.84 -3.66
N PHE A 96 13.55 19.42 -4.64
CA PHE A 96 12.84 20.33 -5.57
C PHE A 96 13.79 21.35 -6.24
N GLU A 97 14.87 20.84 -6.83
CA GLU A 97 15.96 21.66 -7.42
C GLU A 97 15.48 22.56 -8.57
N ASP A 98 14.40 22.17 -9.24
CA ASP A 98 13.75 22.87 -10.35
C ASP A 98 12.81 24.01 -9.90
N VAL A 99 12.50 24.10 -8.60
CA VAL A 99 11.61 25.13 -8.07
C VAL A 99 12.37 26.42 -7.80
N GLU A 100 11.94 27.51 -8.44
CA GLU A 100 12.47 28.84 -8.20
C GLU A 100 12.34 29.26 -6.72
N VAL A 101 13.27 30.11 -6.26
CA VAL A 101 13.29 30.63 -4.89
C VAL A 101 11.96 31.29 -4.49
N SER A 102 11.27 31.90 -5.46
CA SER A 102 9.94 32.51 -5.29
C SER A 102 8.83 31.51 -4.95
N GLY A 103 8.94 30.26 -5.41
CA GLY A 103 7.96 29.18 -5.19
C GLY A 103 8.21 28.34 -3.92
N ARG A 104 9.41 28.41 -3.33
CA ARG A 104 9.78 27.66 -2.13
C ARG A 104 8.89 27.93 -0.90
N PRO A 105 8.45 29.17 -0.61
CA PRO A 105 7.53 29.43 0.51
C PRO A 105 6.19 28.72 0.37
N ASP A 106 5.65 28.64 -0.85
CA ASP A 106 4.41 27.92 -1.13
C ASP A 106 4.56 26.41 -0.91
N LEU A 107 5.66 25.85 -1.43
CA LEU A 107 6.01 24.44 -1.26
C LEU A 107 6.12 24.06 0.23
N LYS A 108 6.86 24.86 1.01
CA LYS A 108 6.98 24.66 2.46
C LYS A 108 5.63 24.70 3.16
N ARG A 109 4.78 25.66 2.81
CA ARG A 109 3.43 25.79 3.35
C ARG A 109 2.60 24.54 3.08
N ARG A 110 2.61 24.00 1.86
CA ARG A 110 1.88 22.78 1.50
C ARG A 110 2.37 21.59 2.30
N LEU A 111 3.68 21.41 2.42
CA LEU A 111 4.29 20.36 3.25
C LEU A 111 3.90 20.50 4.73
N ALA A 112 3.99 21.70 5.31
CA ALA A 112 3.62 21.93 6.72
C ALA A 112 2.13 21.70 7.02
N GLN A 113 1.26 21.86 6.02
CA GLN A 113 -0.19 21.63 6.17
C GLN A 113 -0.59 20.16 6.02
N LEU A 114 0.31 19.32 5.51
CA LEU A 114 0.04 17.92 5.20
C LEU A 114 -0.31 17.13 6.46
N GLN A 115 -1.53 16.57 6.49
CA GLN A 115 -2.08 15.86 7.66
C GLN A 115 -1.73 14.38 7.70
N VAL A 116 -0.91 13.94 6.76
CA VAL A 116 -0.55 12.54 6.58
C VAL A 116 0.96 12.38 6.67
N VAL A 117 1.39 11.16 6.98
CA VAL A 117 2.78 10.77 6.76
C VAL A 117 3.01 10.76 5.26
N ILE A 118 4.11 11.36 4.80
CA ILE A 118 4.42 11.41 3.37
C ILE A 118 4.64 9.98 2.88
N PRO A 119 3.80 9.47 1.96
CA PRO A 119 3.83 8.09 1.54
C PRO A 119 4.93 7.84 0.50
N SER A 120 5.46 6.63 0.49
CA SER A 120 6.29 6.10 -0.59
C SER A 120 5.79 4.73 -1.04
N LEU A 121 6.37 4.23 -2.14
CA LEU A 121 6.14 2.84 -2.55
C LEU A 121 6.58 1.86 -1.46
N ASP A 122 7.66 2.16 -0.74
CA ASP A 122 8.14 1.32 0.35
C ASP A 122 7.15 1.27 1.51
N THR A 123 6.63 2.41 1.97
CA THR A 123 5.59 2.42 3.02
C THR A 123 4.32 1.73 2.56
N PHE A 124 3.93 1.90 1.29
CA PHE A 124 2.79 1.19 0.73
C PHE A 124 2.98 -0.34 0.80
N PHE A 125 4.16 -0.85 0.43
CA PHE A 125 4.40 -2.29 0.49
C PHE A 125 4.42 -2.81 1.92
N ASP A 126 4.92 -2.03 2.89
CA ASP A 126 4.88 -2.40 4.30
C ASP A 126 3.45 -2.39 4.86
N ASP A 127 2.66 -1.36 4.54
CA ASP A 127 1.24 -1.28 4.90
C ASP A 127 0.46 -2.44 4.29
N TRP A 128 0.77 -2.81 3.05
CA TRP A 128 0.11 -3.94 2.41
C TRP A 128 0.43 -5.28 3.07
N LYS A 129 1.68 -5.51 3.50
CA LYS A 129 2.02 -6.73 4.26
C LYS A 129 1.14 -6.85 5.50
N ILE A 130 0.99 -5.75 6.24
CA ILE A 130 0.13 -5.67 7.42
C ILE A 130 -1.33 -5.98 7.05
N LEU A 131 -1.86 -5.34 6.00
CA LEU A 131 -3.24 -5.57 5.56
C LEU A 131 -3.49 -7.02 5.12
N LYS A 132 -2.51 -7.65 4.46
CA LYS A 132 -2.58 -9.05 4.06
C LYS A 132 -2.61 -9.99 5.26
N ASP A 133 -1.78 -9.73 6.28
CA ASP A 133 -1.76 -10.53 7.50
C ASP A 133 -3.04 -10.36 8.32
N CYS A 134 -3.59 -9.15 8.37
CA CYS A 134 -4.90 -8.86 8.93
C CYS A 134 -6.01 -9.62 8.18
N SER A 135 -6.00 -9.60 6.84
CA SER A 135 -6.96 -10.32 6.01
C SER A 135 -6.91 -11.83 6.25
N LEU A 136 -5.71 -12.40 6.37
CA LEU A 136 -5.52 -13.82 6.70
C LEU A 136 -6.07 -14.15 8.09
N SER A 137 -5.78 -13.31 9.08
CA SER A 137 -6.28 -13.47 10.45
C SER A 137 -7.81 -13.44 10.53
N LEU A 138 -8.44 -12.48 9.84
CA LEU A 138 -9.90 -12.38 9.72
C LEU A 138 -10.50 -13.59 8.99
N SER A 139 -9.86 -14.05 7.91
CA SER A 139 -10.30 -15.24 7.16
C SER A 139 -10.27 -16.50 8.03
N ASN A 140 -9.23 -16.65 8.84
CA ASN A 140 -9.09 -17.76 9.80
C ASN A 140 -10.17 -17.69 10.88
N LEU A 141 -10.45 -16.51 11.43
CA LEU A 141 -11.52 -16.34 12.41
C LEU A 141 -12.88 -16.71 11.82
N ILE A 142 -13.19 -16.22 10.62
CA ILE A 142 -14.43 -16.54 9.90
C ILE A 142 -14.53 -18.04 9.62
N PHE A 143 -13.42 -18.67 9.21
CA PHE A 143 -13.37 -20.11 8.98
C PHE A 143 -13.66 -20.92 10.25
N ILE A 144 -13.07 -20.54 11.38
CA ILE A 144 -13.30 -21.16 12.69
C ILE A 144 -14.77 -21.02 13.09
N VAL A 145 -15.34 -19.83 12.97
CA VAL A 145 -16.77 -19.58 13.28
C VAL A 145 -17.67 -20.45 12.39
N LYS A 146 -17.42 -20.51 11.08
CA LYS A 146 -18.18 -21.36 10.14
C LYS A 146 -18.07 -22.85 10.50
N LYS A 147 -16.89 -23.32 10.90
CA LYS A 147 -16.67 -24.72 11.34
C LYS A 147 -17.46 -25.04 12.61
N ASN A 148 -17.40 -24.15 13.61
CA ASN A 148 -18.12 -24.31 14.87
C ASN A 148 -19.65 -24.30 14.67
N ILE A 149 -20.17 -23.41 13.83
CA ILE A 149 -21.62 -23.39 13.49
C ILE A 149 -22.04 -24.70 12.82
N LYS A 150 -21.22 -25.26 11.90
CA LYS A 150 -21.51 -26.55 11.27
C LYS A 150 -21.50 -27.70 12.28
N ALA A 151 -20.52 -27.73 13.18
CA ALA A 151 -20.44 -28.75 14.24
C ALA A 151 -21.65 -28.70 15.19
N LEU A 152 -22.06 -27.50 15.62
CA LEU A 152 -23.24 -27.30 16.47
C LEU A 152 -24.54 -27.74 15.78
N LYS A 153 -24.70 -27.46 14.48
CA LYS A 153 -25.85 -27.94 13.69
C LYS A 153 -25.86 -29.48 13.60
N GLY A 154 -24.70 -30.10 13.40
CA GLY A 154 -24.56 -31.56 13.39
C GLY A 154 -24.93 -32.20 14.74
N TYR A 155 -24.43 -31.62 15.84
CA TYR A 155 -24.73 -32.07 17.21
C TYR A 155 -26.22 -31.98 17.54
N LYS A 156 -26.88 -30.85 17.20
CA LYS A 156 -28.34 -30.71 17.39
C LYS A 156 -29.15 -31.75 16.61
N ARG A 157 -28.73 -32.08 15.38
CA ARG A 157 -29.39 -33.08 14.54
C ARG A 157 -29.27 -34.50 15.11
N LEU A 158 -28.08 -34.88 15.58
CA LEU A 158 -27.84 -36.17 16.24
C LEU A 158 -28.68 -36.32 17.52
N ASN A 159 -28.73 -35.28 18.36
CA ASN A 159 -29.56 -35.30 19.56
C ASN A 159 -31.06 -35.41 19.26
N TYR A 160 -31.54 -34.75 18.21
CA TYR A 160 -32.93 -34.87 17.78
C TYR A 160 -33.28 -36.30 17.34
N VAL A 161 -32.45 -36.92 16.49
CA VAL A 161 -32.66 -38.32 16.04
C VAL A 161 -32.61 -39.30 17.22
N ASN A 162 -31.65 -39.14 18.13
CA ASN A 162 -31.57 -39.98 19.34
C ASN A 162 -32.78 -39.81 20.27
N SER A 163 -33.39 -38.62 20.31
CA SER A 163 -34.60 -38.37 21.11
C SER A 163 -35.86 -39.02 20.53
N LEU A 164 -35.91 -39.20 19.21
CA LEU A 164 -37.01 -39.89 18.52
C LEU A 164 -36.89 -41.41 18.70
N LEU A 165 -35.68 -41.96 18.55
CA LEU A 165 -35.42 -43.39 18.76
C LEU A 165 -35.70 -43.84 20.20
N LYS A 166 -35.50 -42.96 21.19
CA LYS A 166 -35.84 -43.24 22.60
C LYS A 166 -37.35 -43.19 22.91
N LYS A 167 -38.19 -42.72 21.98
CA LYS A 167 -39.65 -42.69 22.16
C LYS A 167 -40.36 -43.89 21.51
N GLU A 168 -39.65 -44.67 20.70
CA GLU A 168 -40.19 -45.87 20.02
C GLU A 168 -39.77 -47.20 20.68
N LEU A 169 -39.13 -47.14 21.86
CA LEU A 169 -38.81 -48.27 22.74
C LEU A 169 -39.56 -48.10 24.07
#